data_AF-A0A975CEY1-F1
#
_entry.id   AF-A0A975CEY1-F1
#
_cell.length_a   1.000
_cell.length_b   1.000
_cell.length_c   1.000
_cell.angle_alpha   90.00
_cell.angle_beta   90.00
_cell.angle_gamma   90.00
#
_symmetry.space_group_name_H-M   'P 1'
#
loop_
_entity.id
_entity.type
_entity.pdbx_description
1 polymer ?
#
loop_
_entity_poly.entity_id
_entity_poly.type
_entity_poly.pdbx_seq_one_letter_code
_entity_poly.pdbx_strand_id
1 'polypeptide(L)'
;MANVTLNTEQQLYVLDHGHGYSCFGFANARDHANQMAERLKRPDLAFGEADFGALSGYQKYLAAVEAWGKSPLSRKTYFDPATDPKAARVLERCQEAKAKVRLILGDTATGRTWLDEHDVVGRIGRSTGALKVPLLIKPGTDAGIAILTACLLVIIDWESGEFLFRHPRYRAPDLLIRLVEDANRPWEVLHDEQVVARFPDIGKAGAYVAFMRGETVEPRIFQ
;
A
#
# COMPACT_ATOMS: atom_id res chain seq x y z
N MET A 1 -11.87 -24.46 -9.75
CA MET A 1 -10.46 -24.12 -9.46
C MET A 1 -9.95 -23.30 -10.62
N ALA A 2 -9.23 -22.21 -10.36
CA ALA A 2 -8.59 -21.43 -11.42
C ALA A 2 -7.52 -22.28 -12.12
N ASN A 3 -7.41 -22.16 -13.44
CA ASN A 3 -6.29 -22.75 -14.17
C ASN A 3 -5.06 -21.84 -13.99
N VAL A 4 -3.91 -22.39 -13.62
CA VAL A 4 -2.71 -21.60 -13.29
C VAL A 4 -1.61 -21.92 -14.29
N THR A 5 -1.13 -20.90 -14.98
CA THR A 5 0.00 -20.96 -15.91
C THR A 5 1.13 -20.04 -15.45
N LEU A 6 2.29 -20.14 -16.12
CA LEU A 6 3.49 -19.38 -15.80
C LEU A 6 3.80 -18.38 -16.91
N ASN A 7 4.01 -17.12 -16.55
CA ASN A 7 4.70 -16.14 -17.37
C ASN A 7 6.09 -15.93 -16.77
N THR A 8 7.08 -16.68 -17.28
CA THR A 8 8.45 -16.66 -16.76
C THR A 8 9.19 -15.38 -17.08
N GLU A 9 8.89 -14.73 -18.21
CA GLU A 9 9.48 -13.45 -18.61
C GLU A 9 9.16 -12.34 -17.60
N GLN A 10 7.90 -12.26 -17.17
CA GLN A 10 7.47 -11.27 -16.17
C GLN A 10 7.53 -11.78 -14.72
N GLN A 11 7.94 -13.04 -14.53
CA GLN A 11 7.98 -13.72 -13.24
C GLN A 11 6.63 -13.77 -12.50
N LEU A 12 5.55 -14.12 -13.23
CA LEU A 12 4.18 -14.15 -12.73
C LEU A 12 3.55 -15.54 -12.85
N TYR A 13 2.78 -15.93 -11.83
CA TYR A 13 1.70 -16.90 -11.95
C TYR A 13 0.50 -16.18 -12.58
N VAL A 14 -0.06 -16.76 -13.64
CA VAL A 14 -1.26 -16.25 -14.33
C VAL A 14 -2.42 -17.18 -14.00
N LEU A 15 -3.45 -16.64 -13.33
CA LEU A 15 -4.61 -17.39 -12.88
C LEU A 15 -5.79 -17.04 -13.77
N ASP A 16 -6.30 -18.02 -14.49
CA ASP A 16 -7.50 -17.92 -15.31
C ASP A 16 -8.74 -18.31 -14.50
N HIS A 17 -9.68 -17.38 -14.34
CA HIS A 17 -10.96 -17.57 -13.67
C HIS A 17 -12.12 -17.83 -14.66
N GLY A 18 -11.83 -17.94 -15.95
CA GLY A 18 -12.79 -18.15 -17.05
C GLY A 18 -13.50 -16.89 -17.54
N HIS A 19 -13.46 -15.79 -16.77
CA HIS A 19 -14.04 -14.48 -17.09
C HIS A 19 -13.02 -13.34 -16.94
N GLY A 20 -11.76 -13.68 -16.73
CA GLY A 20 -10.68 -12.74 -16.49
C GLY A 20 -9.47 -13.42 -15.89
N TYR A 21 -8.37 -12.68 -15.88
CA TYR A 21 -7.08 -13.15 -15.38
C TYR A 21 -6.65 -12.30 -14.18
N SER A 22 -6.00 -12.96 -13.22
CA SER A 22 -5.25 -12.28 -12.16
C SER A 22 -3.81 -12.77 -12.17
N CYS A 23 -2.86 -11.90 -11.84
CA CYS A 23 -1.44 -12.25 -11.79
C CYS A 23 -0.91 -12.19 -10.35
N PHE A 24 0.03 -13.08 -10.03
CA PHE A 24 0.72 -13.08 -8.74
C PHE A 24 2.22 -13.34 -8.92
N GLY A 25 3.07 -12.53 -8.29
CA GLY A 25 4.52 -12.59 -8.51
C GLY A 25 5.19 -13.81 -7.86
N PHE A 26 6.23 -14.33 -8.50
CA PHE A 26 7.05 -15.41 -7.95
C PHE A 26 7.71 -15.03 -6.62
N ALA A 27 8.25 -13.81 -6.53
CA ALA A 27 8.83 -13.27 -5.31
C ALA A 27 7.79 -13.13 -4.19
N ASN A 28 6.60 -12.60 -4.50
CA ASN A 28 5.52 -12.47 -3.52
C ASN A 28 5.16 -13.85 -2.94
N ALA A 29 4.94 -14.85 -3.80
CA ALA A 29 4.62 -16.21 -3.34
C ALA A 29 5.70 -16.76 -2.39
N ARG A 30 6.98 -16.61 -2.76
CA ARG A 30 8.12 -17.02 -1.95
C ARG A 30 8.14 -16.31 -0.60
N ASP A 31 8.09 -15.00 -0.60
CA ASP A 31 8.31 -14.17 0.59
C ASP A 31 7.15 -14.33 1.58
N HIS A 32 5.91 -14.37 1.08
CA HIS A 32 4.74 -14.65 1.91
C HIS A 32 4.78 -16.07 2.50
N ALA A 33 5.09 -17.09 1.69
CA ALA A 33 5.19 -18.47 2.15
C ALA A 33 6.27 -18.62 3.23
N ASN A 34 7.45 -18.05 3.02
CA ASN A 34 8.55 -18.10 3.96
C ASN A 34 8.22 -17.39 5.28
N GLN A 35 7.60 -16.20 5.23
CA GLN A 35 7.16 -15.50 6.44
C GLN A 35 6.13 -16.34 7.23
N MET A 36 5.18 -16.98 6.55
CA MET A 36 4.19 -17.84 7.20
C MET A 36 4.84 -19.10 7.79
N ALA A 37 5.72 -19.77 7.03
CA ALA A 37 6.47 -20.93 7.48
C ALA A 37 7.28 -20.64 8.76
N GLU A 38 8.00 -19.51 8.78
CA GLU A 38 8.78 -19.07 9.94
C GLU A 38 7.88 -18.82 11.16
N ARG A 39 6.82 -18.00 11.00
CA ARG A 39 5.93 -17.63 12.11
C ARG A 39 5.13 -18.81 12.64
N LEU A 40 4.79 -19.78 11.79
CA LEU A 40 4.10 -21.02 12.16
C LEU A 40 5.06 -22.11 12.67
N LYS A 41 6.38 -21.91 12.55
CA LYS A 41 7.40 -22.93 12.82
C LYS A 41 7.19 -24.21 11.99
N ARG A 42 6.86 -24.03 10.71
CA ARG A 42 6.53 -25.07 9.73
C ARG A 42 7.46 -24.99 8.52
N PRO A 43 8.71 -25.47 8.63
CA PRO A 43 9.71 -25.34 7.56
C PRO A 43 9.33 -26.09 6.28
N ASP A 44 8.44 -27.08 6.37
CA ASP A 44 7.86 -27.79 5.23
C ASP A 44 7.06 -26.87 4.28
N LEU A 45 6.57 -25.74 4.79
CA LEU A 45 5.85 -24.73 4.01
C LEU A 45 6.78 -23.71 3.34
N ALA A 46 8.06 -23.66 3.73
CA ALA A 46 9.02 -22.73 3.16
C ALA A 46 9.38 -23.11 1.72
N PHE A 47 9.65 -22.10 0.88
CA PHE A 47 10.14 -22.31 -0.48
C PHE A 47 11.50 -23.00 -0.46
N GLY A 48 11.67 -23.99 -1.33
CA GLY A 48 12.95 -24.56 -1.71
C GLY A 48 13.44 -24.00 -3.04
N GLU A 49 14.63 -24.43 -3.47
CA GLU A 49 15.27 -23.95 -4.70
C GLU A 49 14.42 -24.23 -5.95
N ALA A 50 13.77 -25.39 -6.01
CA ALA A 50 12.97 -25.82 -7.17
C ALA A 50 11.60 -25.12 -7.29
N ASP A 51 11.19 -24.35 -6.27
CA ASP A 51 9.84 -23.77 -6.22
C ASP A 51 9.74 -22.42 -6.92
N PHE A 52 10.85 -21.68 -7.02
CA PHE A 52 10.83 -20.35 -7.60
C PHE A 52 10.58 -20.42 -9.11
N GLY A 53 9.50 -19.78 -9.57
CA GLY A 53 9.09 -19.81 -10.97
C GLY A 53 8.53 -21.15 -11.45
N ALA A 54 8.09 -22.00 -10.52
CA ALA A 54 7.44 -23.27 -10.81
C ALA A 54 6.03 -23.32 -10.18
N LEU A 55 5.14 -24.14 -10.74
CA LEU A 55 3.79 -24.34 -10.16
C LEU A 55 3.83 -24.87 -8.72
N SER A 56 4.88 -25.61 -8.34
CA SER A 56 5.07 -26.07 -6.96
C SER A 56 5.26 -24.90 -5.98
N GLY A 57 5.85 -23.78 -6.41
CA GLY A 57 5.94 -22.57 -5.60
C GLY A 57 4.58 -21.96 -5.31
N TYR A 58 3.71 -21.86 -6.32
CA TYR A 58 2.34 -21.39 -6.10
C TYR A 58 1.57 -22.34 -5.16
N GLN A 59 1.75 -23.65 -5.31
CA GLN A 59 1.15 -24.64 -4.40
C GLN A 59 1.66 -24.49 -2.97
N LYS A 60 2.96 -24.24 -2.76
CA LYS A 60 3.53 -23.96 -1.43
C LYS A 60 2.93 -22.70 -0.81
N TYR A 61 2.80 -21.63 -1.59
CA TYR A 61 2.12 -20.42 -1.14
C TYR A 61 0.68 -20.71 -0.69
N LEU A 62 -0.11 -21.44 -1.48
CA LEU A 62 -1.48 -21.81 -1.10
C LEU A 62 -1.52 -22.64 0.18
N ALA A 63 -0.64 -23.65 0.31
CA ALA A 63 -0.54 -24.46 1.51
C ALA A 63 -0.18 -23.62 2.75
N ALA A 64 0.72 -22.65 2.59
CA ALA A 64 1.09 -21.72 3.65
C ALA A 64 -0.08 -20.81 4.07
N VAL A 65 -0.85 -20.26 3.11
CA VAL A 65 -2.05 -19.46 3.40
C VAL A 65 -3.11 -20.29 4.13
N GLU A 66 -3.33 -21.54 3.71
CA GLU A 66 -4.27 -22.45 4.36
C GLU A 66 -3.83 -22.76 5.81
N ALA A 67 -2.56 -23.11 6.00
CA ALA A 67 -1.99 -23.36 7.33
C ALA A 67 -2.09 -22.13 8.24
N TRP A 68 -1.82 -20.93 7.69
CA TRP A 68 -2.00 -19.68 8.40
C TRP A 68 -3.46 -19.48 8.84
N GLY A 69 -4.42 -19.64 7.92
CA GLY A 69 -5.84 -19.47 8.18
C GLY A 69 -6.38 -20.37 9.30
N LYS A 70 -5.86 -21.60 9.39
CA LYS A 70 -6.20 -22.58 10.44
C LYS A 70 -5.48 -22.35 11.77
N SER A 71 -4.47 -21.47 11.80
CA SER A 71 -3.69 -21.18 13.00
C SER A 71 -4.34 -20.11 13.88
N PRO A 72 -3.97 -20.03 15.18
CA PRO A 72 -4.35 -18.89 16.03
C PRO A 72 -3.82 -17.53 15.53
N LEU A 73 -2.75 -17.51 14.71
CA LEU A 73 -2.17 -16.28 14.17
C LEU A 73 -3.10 -15.59 13.16
N SER A 74 -4.04 -16.31 12.55
CA SER A 74 -5.06 -15.72 11.67
C SER A 74 -5.94 -14.68 12.36
N ARG A 75 -5.94 -14.62 13.70
CA ARG A 75 -6.63 -13.58 14.48
C ARG A 75 -5.91 -12.24 14.50
N LYS A 76 -4.64 -12.17 14.08
CA LYS A 76 -3.84 -10.95 14.01
C LYS A 76 -3.88 -10.33 12.61
N THR A 77 -3.44 -9.09 12.49
CA THR A 77 -3.25 -8.44 11.19
C THR A 77 -2.05 -9.08 10.49
N TYR A 78 -2.24 -9.46 9.23
CA TYR A 78 -1.18 -9.94 8.36
C TYR A 78 -0.62 -8.75 7.59
N PHE A 79 0.69 -8.55 7.68
CA PHE A 79 1.43 -7.51 6.98
C PHE A 79 2.28 -8.14 5.90
N ASP A 80 2.51 -7.38 4.83
CA ASP A 80 3.44 -7.76 3.78
C ASP A 80 4.84 -8.04 4.37
N PRO A 81 5.58 -9.08 3.92
CA PRO A 81 6.92 -9.38 4.41
C PRO A 81 7.90 -8.20 4.38
N ALA A 82 7.74 -7.26 3.45
CA ALA A 82 8.57 -6.07 3.32
C ALA A 82 8.06 -4.85 4.13
N THR A 83 6.98 -5.00 4.92
CA THR A 83 6.46 -3.92 5.76
C THR A 83 7.46 -3.53 6.85
N ASP A 84 7.72 -2.23 7.01
CA ASP A 84 8.52 -1.71 8.14
C ASP A 84 7.85 -2.10 9.48
N PRO A 85 8.56 -2.78 10.41
CA PRO A 85 7.98 -3.18 11.69
C PRO A 85 7.44 -2.02 12.54
N LYS A 86 8.00 -0.81 12.41
CA LYS A 86 7.48 0.40 13.07
C LYS A 86 6.16 0.83 12.43
N ALA A 87 6.06 0.81 11.11
CA ALA A 87 4.82 1.10 10.40
C ALA A 87 3.72 0.11 10.79
N ALA A 88 4.01 -1.19 10.81
CA ALA A 88 3.07 -2.23 11.22
C ALA A 88 2.50 -1.96 12.63
N ARG A 89 3.35 -1.65 13.61
CA ARG A 89 2.90 -1.31 14.98
C ARG A 89 2.04 -0.06 15.04
N VAL A 90 2.36 0.96 14.24
CA VAL A 90 1.56 2.20 14.19
C VAL A 90 0.19 1.90 13.57
N LEU A 91 0.12 1.11 12.50
CA LEU A 91 -1.14 0.71 11.89
C LEU A 91 -2.01 -0.10 12.86
N GLU A 92 -1.43 -1.03 13.63
CA GLU A 92 -2.17 -1.77 14.67
C GLU A 92 -2.73 -0.82 15.74
N ARG A 93 -1.92 0.10 16.25
CA ARG A 93 -2.38 1.10 17.24
C ARG A 93 -3.51 1.97 16.68
N CYS A 94 -3.38 2.43 15.43
CA CYS A 94 -4.42 3.23 14.77
C CYS A 94 -5.70 2.43 14.57
N GLN A 95 -5.59 1.13 14.28
CA GLN A 95 -6.74 0.22 14.15
C GLN A 95 -7.48 0.06 15.47
N GLU A 96 -6.76 -0.16 16.58
CA GLU A 96 -7.33 -0.27 17.93
C GLU A 96 -8.01 1.03 18.37
N ALA A 97 -7.35 2.17 18.12
CA ALA A 97 -7.87 3.50 18.47
C ALA A 97 -8.98 3.98 17.52
N LYS A 98 -9.24 3.26 16.41
CA LYS A 98 -10.12 3.71 15.31
C LYS A 98 -9.73 5.09 14.77
N ALA A 99 -8.44 5.41 14.83
CA ALA A 99 -7.91 6.71 14.46
C ALA A 99 -8.09 6.94 12.96
N LYS A 100 -8.48 8.16 12.60
CA LYS A 100 -8.43 8.63 11.22
C LYS A 100 -7.01 9.07 10.93
N VAL A 101 -6.45 8.60 9.83
CA VAL A 101 -5.08 8.92 9.42
C VAL A 101 -5.05 9.34 7.97
N ARG A 102 -3.95 9.99 7.62
CA ARG A 102 -3.50 10.16 6.25
C ARG A 102 -2.28 9.30 6.00
N LEU A 103 -2.24 8.64 4.85
CA LEU A 103 -1.13 7.84 4.38
C LEU A 103 -0.40 8.59 3.25
N ILE A 104 0.92 8.43 3.18
CA ILE A 104 1.70 8.76 1.99
C ILE A 104 2.38 7.47 1.56
N LEU A 105 2.06 7.01 0.35
CA LEU A 105 2.62 5.82 -0.27
C LEU A 105 3.68 6.20 -1.30
N GLY A 106 4.58 5.25 -1.56
CA GLY A 106 5.62 5.43 -2.54
C GLY A 106 6.64 4.32 -2.52
N ASP A 107 7.76 4.58 -3.19
CA ASP A 107 8.89 3.66 -3.22
C ASP A 107 9.71 3.81 -1.93
N THR A 108 9.72 2.79 -1.08
CA THR A 108 10.49 2.76 0.18
C THR A 108 12.00 2.58 -0.03
N ALA A 109 12.43 2.12 -1.20
CA ALA A 109 13.86 2.05 -1.55
C ALA A 109 14.42 3.44 -1.83
N THR A 110 13.71 4.27 -2.60
CA THR A 110 14.15 5.63 -2.95
C THR A 110 13.63 6.73 -2.01
N GLY A 111 12.52 6.45 -1.31
CA GLY A 111 11.81 7.41 -0.46
C GLY A 111 10.90 8.37 -1.21
N ARG A 112 10.68 8.15 -2.52
CA ARG A 112 9.85 9.00 -3.39
C ARG A 112 8.38 8.62 -3.27
N THR A 113 7.53 9.63 -3.06
CA THR A 113 6.06 9.49 -3.03
C THR A 113 5.49 9.30 -4.44
N TRP A 114 4.36 8.61 -4.55
CA TRP A 114 3.59 8.50 -5.79
C TRP A 114 2.59 9.65 -6.00
N LEU A 115 2.51 10.58 -5.05
CA LEU A 115 1.58 11.73 -5.09
C LEU A 115 0.10 11.32 -5.20
N ASP A 116 -0.27 10.19 -4.58
CA ASP A 116 -1.65 9.70 -4.58
C ASP A 116 -2.61 10.73 -3.98
N GLU A 117 -3.63 11.11 -4.76
CA GLU A 117 -4.69 12.05 -4.35
C GLU A 117 -5.86 11.34 -3.68
N HIS A 118 -6.11 10.10 -4.08
CA HIS A 118 -7.26 9.31 -3.67
C HIS A 118 -6.82 8.16 -2.78
N ASP A 119 -7.76 7.69 -1.95
CA ASP A 119 -7.56 6.55 -1.07
C ASP A 119 -6.32 6.68 -0.16
N VAL A 120 -6.02 7.92 0.25
CA VAL A 120 -4.93 8.27 1.16
C VAL A 120 -5.41 8.73 2.55
N VAL A 121 -6.72 8.90 2.76
CA VAL A 121 -7.30 9.33 4.04
C VAL A 121 -8.42 8.37 4.47
N GLY A 122 -8.38 7.93 5.72
CA GLY A 122 -9.39 7.03 6.27
C GLY A 122 -9.06 6.51 7.66
N ARG A 123 -9.91 5.65 8.20
CA ARG A 123 -9.63 4.90 9.43
C ARG A 123 -8.96 3.57 9.08
N ILE A 124 -8.11 3.08 9.98
CA ILE A 124 -7.51 1.76 9.81
C ILE A 124 -8.52 0.68 10.22
N GLY A 125 -8.91 -0.15 9.26
CA GLY A 125 -9.70 -1.35 9.46
C GLY A 125 -8.90 -2.61 9.17
N ARG A 126 -9.59 -3.74 9.11
CA ARG A 126 -8.98 -5.04 8.83
C ARG A 126 -9.92 -5.93 8.05
N SER A 127 -9.37 -6.66 7.08
CA SER A 127 -10.15 -7.60 6.27
C SER A 127 -10.55 -8.85 7.05
N THR A 128 -11.49 -9.61 6.49
CA THR A 128 -12.02 -10.87 7.05
C THR A 128 -11.45 -12.12 6.39
N GLY A 129 -10.58 -11.97 5.39
CA GLY A 129 -9.96 -13.08 4.65
C GLY A 129 -8.96 -13.90 5.49
N ALA A 130 -8.43 -14.97 4.90
CA ALA A 130 -7.45 -15.87 5.55
C ALA A 130 -6.20 -15.10 6.01
N LEU A 131 -5.70 -14.21 5.16
CA LEU A 131 -4.70 -13.19 5.51
C LEU A 131 -5.44 -11.89 5.82
N LYS A 132 -5.62 -11.57 7.10
CA LYS A 132 -6.32 -10.37 7.54
C LYS A 132 -5.46 -9.13 7.34
N VAL A 133 -5.51 -8.54 6.16
CA VAL A 133 -4.73 -7.35 5.81
C VAL A 133 -5.35 -6.06 6.40
N PRO A 134 -4.54 -5.03 6.68
CA PRO A 134 -5.06 -3.73 7.08
C PRO A 134 -5.75 -3.05 5.91
N LEU A 135 -6.88 -2.40 6.20
CA LEU A 135 -7.68 -1.67 5.23
C LEU A 135 -7.69 -0.18 5.55
N LEU A 136 -7.72 0.68 4.52
CA LEU A 136 -8.06 2.08 4.69
C LEU A 136 -9.54 2.28 4.39
N ILE A 137 -10.32 2.58 5.42
CA ILE A 137 -11.77 2.69 5.35
C ILE A 137 -12.17 4.18 5.28
N LYS A 138 -12.91 4.55 4.24
CA LYS A 138 -13.41 5.91 4.06
C LYS A 138 -14.47 6.26 5.11
N PRO A 139 -14.59 7.53 5.53
CA PRO A 139 -15.68 7.98 6.37
C PRO A 139 -17.06 7.56 5.81
N GLY A 140 -17.95 7.08 6.67
CA GLY A 140 -19.31 6.65 6.28
C GLY A 140 -19.38 5.29 5.57
N THR A 141 -18.27 4.56 5.45
CA THR A 141 -18.23 3.22 4.86
C THR A 141 -17.70 2.20 5.87
N ASP A 142 -18.07 0.93 5.67
CA ASP A 142 -17.58 -0.22 6.45
C ASP A 142 -16.58 -1.09 5.68
N ALA A 143 -16.29 -0.72 4.42
CA ALA A 143 -15.35 -1.38 3.53
C ALA A 143 -14.27 -0.40 3.06
N GLY A 144 -13.11 -0.92 2.68
CA GLY A 144 -11.96 -0.11 2.30
C GLY A 144 -10.99 -0.87 1.42
N ILE A 145 -9.99 -0.15 0.91
CA ILE A 145 -8.93 -0.75 0.11
C ILE A 145 -7.85 -1.36 1.01
N ALA A 146 -7.18 -2.41 0.53
CA ALA A 146 -6.01 -2.93 1.22
C ALA A 146 -4.86 -1.92 1.15
N ILE A 147 -4.20 -1.68 2.29
CA ILE A 147 -3.06 -0.76 2.34
C ILE A 147 -1.83 -1.48 1.79
N LEU A 148 -1.12 -0.85 0.86
CA LEU A 148 0.18 -1.30 0.36
C LEU A 148 1.28 -1.07 1.41
N THR A 149 1.26 -1.88 2.46
CA THR A 149 2.08 -1.67 3.68
C THR A 149 3.59 -1.71 3.46
N ALA A 150 4.07 -2.43 2.45
CA ALA A 150 5.46 -2.41 2.01
C ALA A 150 5.89 -1.11 1.32
N CYS A 151 4.92 -0.29 0.88
CA CYS A 151 5.11 0.97 0.16
C CYS A 151 4.81 2.18 1.04
N LEU A 152 4.66 1.99 2.36
CA LEU A 152 4.27 3.06 3.27
C LEU A 152 5.46 3.96 3.62
N LEU A 153 5.37 5.23 3.24
CA LEU A 153 6.37 6.25 3.57
C LEU A 153 6.00 7.03 4.82
N VAL A 154 4.72 7.37 4.99
CA VAL A 154 4.27 8.22 6.11
C VAL A 154 2.89 7.81 6.59
N ILE A 155 2.69 7.87 7.91
CA ILE A 155 1.37 7.89 8.56
C ILE A 155 1.25 9.19 9.35
N ILE A 156 0.25 10.00 9.04
CA ILE A 156 -0.04 11.27 9.72
C ILE A 156 -1.37 11.12 10.46
N ASP A 157 -1.41 11.53 11.71
CA ASP A 157 -2.66 11.61 12.47
C ASP A 157 -3.55 12.71 11.90
N TRP A 158 -4.81 12.40 11.63
CA TRP A 158 -5.71 13.35 10.98
C TRP A 158 -6.06 14.54 11.88
N GLU A 159 -6.20 14.33 13.19
CA GLU A 159 -6.69 15.39 14.08
C GLU A 159 -5.58 16.38 14.45
N SER A 160 -4.40 15.87 14.78
CA SER A 160 -3.26 16.69 15.21
C SER A 160 -2.34 17.12 14.07
N GLY A 161 -2.33 16.42 12.94
CA GLY A 161 -1.33 16.62 11.88
C GLY A 161 0.05 16.05 12.21
N GLU A 162 0.19 15.34 13.32
CA GLU A 162 1.47 14.77 13.77
C GLU A 162 1.88 13.55 12.94
N PHE A 163 3.19 13.43 12.70
CA PHE A 163 3.77 12.26 12.06
C PHE A 163 3.80 11.07 13.03
N LEU A 164 2.84 10.15 12.89
CA LEU A 164 2.81 8.90 13.66
C LEU A 164 3.88 7.90 13.19
N PHE A 165 4.23 7.96 11.91
CA PHE A 165 5.32 7.20 11.30
C PHE A 165 5.91 7.99 10.13
N ARG A 166 7.24 7.96 10.00
CA ARG A 166 7.97 8.47 8.84
C ARG A 166 9.09 7.49 8.50
N HIS A 167 9.05 6.94 7.29
CA HIS A 167 10.07 6.06 6.78
C HIS A 167 11.42 6.81 6.72
N PRO A 168 12.55 6.20 7.12
CA PRO A 168 13.84 6.91 7.22
C PRO A 168 14.31 7.53 5.91
N ARG A 169 13.91 6.94 4.77
CA ARG A 169 14.26 7.46 3.43
C ARG A 169 13.28 8.50 2.90
N TYR A 170 12.14 8.74 3.55
CA TYR A 170 11.10 9.64 3.02
C TYR A 170 11.65 11.05 2.79
N ARG A 171 11.51 11.51 1.54
CA ARG A 171 11.77 12.87 1.11
C ARG A 171 10.45 13.49 0.68
N ALA A 172 10.13 14.65 1.24
CA ALA A 172 8.98 15.41 0.77
C ALA A 172 9.18 15.75 -0.72
N PRO A 173 8.12 15.66 -1.55
CA PRO A 173 8.22 15.97 -2.97
C PRO A 173 8.60 17.44 -3.18
N ASP A 174 9.50 17.68 -4.12
CA ASP A 174 9.86 19.03 -4.54
C ASP A 174 8.87 19.51 -5.60
N LEU A 175 7.86 20.24 -5.14
CA LEU A 175 6.77 20.76 -5.96
C LEU A 175 6.93 22.26 -6.22
N LEU A 176 6.81 22.66 -7.48
CA LEU A 176 6.89 24.06 -7.91
C LEU A 176 5.56 24.50 -8.53
N ILE A 177 5.15 25.74 -8.25
CA ILE A 177 3.98 26.35 -8.88
C ILE A 177 4.46 27.29 -9.99
N ARG A 178 3.87 27.18 -11.19
CA ARG A 178 4.17 28.00 -12.36
C ARG A 178 2.90 28.60 -12.94
N LEU A 179 2.94 29.89 -13.28
CA LEU A 179 1.90 30.55 -14.06
C LEU A 179 2.09 30.28 -15.55
N VAL A 180 1.02 29.92 -16.25
CA VAL A 180 0.99 29.69 -17.71
C VAL A 180 -0.18 30.42 -18.37
N GLU A 181 -0.09 30.61 -19.67
CA GLU A 181 -1.16 31.17 -20.50
C GLU A 181 -2.26 30.11 -20.76
N ASP A 182 -3.08 29.84 -19.74
CA ASP A 182 -4.30 29.04 -19.83
C ASP A 182 -5.44 29.80 -19.12
N ALA A 183 -6.49 30.15 -19.85
CA ALA A 183 -7.57 30.98 -19.32
C ALA A 183 -8.40 30.30 -18.21
N ASN A 184 -8.40 28.96 -18.15
CA ASN A 184 -9.22 28.21 -17.21
C ASN A 184 -8.40 27.64 -16.05
N ARG A 185 -7.15 27.26 -16.29
CA ARG A 185 -6.26 26.66 -15.28
C ARG A 185 -4.82 27.19 -15.40
N PRO A 186 -4.59 28.48 -15.10
CA PRO A 186 -3.29 29.12 -15.32
C PRO A 186 -2.20 28.67 -14.34
N TRP A 187 -2.52 27.93 -13.27
CA TRP A 187 -1.54 27.54 -12.25
C TRP A 187 -1.16 26.06 -12.37
N GLU A 188 0.02 25.77 -12.91
CA GLU A 188 0.57 24.41 -12.97
C GLU A 188 1.36 24.09 -11.69
N VAL A 189 1.26 22.84 -11.23
CA VAL A 189 2.16 22.26 -10.23
C VAL A 189 3.08 21.27 -10.94
N LEU A 190 4.38 21.42 -10.73
CA LEU A 190 5.42 20.56 -11.32
C LEU A 190 6.09 19.69 -10.26
N HIS A 191 6.44 18.47 -10.64
CA HIS A 191 7.31 17.56 -9.90
C HIS A 191 8.34 16.98 -10.89
N ASP A 192 9.64 17.09 -10.61
CA ASP A 192 10.70 16.66 -11.53
C ASP A 192 10.48 17.19 -12.98
N GLU A 193 10.17 18.50 -13.10
CA GLU A 193 9.87 19.19 -14.37
C GLU A 193 8.60 18.74 -15.12
N GLN A 194 7.88 17.74 -14.61
CA GLN A 194 6.63 17.26 -15.19
C GLN A 194 5.42 17.92 -14.52
N VAL A 195 4.42 18.31 -15.31
CA VAL A 195 3.17 18.86 -14.79
C VAL A 195 2.36 17.73 -14.16
N VAL A 196 2.10 17.83 -12.85
CA VAL A 196 1.31 16.83 -12.10
C VAL A 196 -0.12 17.30 -11.82
N ALA A 197 -0.35 18.61 -11.78
CA ALA A 197 -1.70 19.16 -11.59
C ALA A 197 -1.84 20.57 -12.17
N ARG A 198 -3.08 21.00 -12.45
CA ARG A 198 -3.42 22.36 -12.89
C ARG A 198 -4.65 22.91 -12.18
N PHE A 199 -4.56 24.16 -11.74
CA PHE A 199 -5.58 24.83 -10.94
C PHE A 199 -6.02 26.17 -11.52
N PRO A 200 -7.29 26.55 -11.33
CA PRO A 200 -7.80 27.88 -11.71
C PRO A 200 -7.29 29.01 -10.81
N ASP A 201 -6.81 28.67 -9.61
CA ASP A 201 -6.47 29.61 -8.54
C ASP A 201 -5.14 29.22 -7.86
N ILE A 202 -4.32 30.23 -7.51
CA ILE A 202 -3.02 30.02 -6.87
C ILE A 202 -3.16 29.49 -5.44
N GLY A 203 -4.21 29.90 -4.72
CA GLY A 203 -4.50 29.40 -3.37
C GLY A 203 -4.80 27.90 -3.40
N LYS A 204 -5.54 27.44 -4.42
CA LYS A 204 -5.72 26.01 -4.70
C LYS A 204 -4.37 25.34 -4.98
N ALA A 205 -3.59 25.82 -5.94
CA ALA A 205 -2.27 25.23 -6.21
C ALA A 205 -1.38 25.13 -4.94
N GLY A 206 -1.38 26.14 -4.08
CA GLY A 206 -0.70 26.13 -2.79
C GLY A 206 -1.23 25.06 -1.82
N ALA A 207 -2.55 24.94 -1.69
CA ALA A 207 -3.17 23.91 -0.85
C ALA A 207 -2.85 22.49 -1.33
N TYR A 208 -2.78 22.28 -2.65
CA TYR A 208 -2.34 21.01 -3.24
C TYR A 208 -0.91 20.68 -2.85
N VAL A 209 0.01 21.63 -2.98
CA VAL A 209 1.42 21.44 -2.63
C VAL A 209 1.59 21.12 -1.15
N ALA A 210 0.94 21.88 -0.27
CA ALA A 210 0.99 21.66 1.17
C ALA A 210 0.43 20.28 1.55
N PHE A 211 -0.68 19.88 0.92
CA PHE A 211 -1.20 18.53 1.06
C PHE A 211 -0.15 17.53 0.58
N MET A 212 0.30 17.57 -0.66
CA MET A 212 1.23 16.57 -1.21
C MET A 212 2.56 16.42 -0.45
N ARG A 213 3.04 17.50 0.19
CA ARG A 213 4.24 17.44 1.05
C ARG A 213 4.00 16.81 2.42
N GLY A 214 2.75 16.65 2.83
CA GLY A 214 2.37 16.20 4.17
C GLY A 214 2.34 17.34 5.20
N GLU A 215 2.32 18.60 4.77
CA GLU A 215 2.27 19.78 5.64
C GLU A 215 0.86 20.03 6.19
N THR A 216 -0.16 19.57 5.46
CA THR A 216 -1.56 19.59 5.90
C THR A 216 -2.19 18.22 5.71
N VAL A 217 -3.11 17.84 6.59
CA VAL A 217 -3.86 16.59 6.45
C VAL A 217 -5.07 16.72 5.54
N GLU A 218 -5.59 17.92 5.36
CA GLU A 218 -6.93 18.12 4.81
C GLU A 218 -6.92 18.28 3.27
N PRO A 219 -7.56 17.38 2.51
CA PRO A 219 -7.64 17.43 1.06
C PRO A 219 -8.74 18.40 0.57
N ARG A 220 -8.98 19.54 1.25
CA ARG A 220 -10.07 20.49 0.92
C ARG A 220 -10.09 20.94 -0.55
N ILE A 221 -8.98 20.75 -1.26
CA ILE A 221 -8.84 21.04 -2.68
C ILE A 221 -9.51 20.03 -3.64
N PHE A 222 -9.73 18.80 -3.19
CA PHE A 222 -10.30 17.73 -4.02
C PHE A 222 -11.82 17.54 -3.81
N GLN A 223 -12.45 18.45 -3.05
CA GLN A 223 -13.90 18.50 -2.81
C GLN A 223 -14.56 19.60 -3.64
#